data_AF-A0A849C6W7-F1
#
_entry.id   AF-A0A849C6W7-F1
#
_cell.length_a   1.000
_cell.length_b   1.000
_cell.length_c   1.000
_cell.angle_alpha   90.00
_cell.angle_beta   90.00
_cell.angle_gamma   90.00
#
_symmetry.space_group_name_H-M   'P 1'
#
loop_
_entity.id
_entity.type
_entity.pdbx_description
1 polymer ?
#
loop_
_entity_poly.entity_id
_entity_poly.type
_entity_poly.pdbx_seq_one_letter_code
_entity_poly.pdbx_strand_id
1 'polypeptide(L)'
;MAVPNLLHGSGFGWAEVPPGSMILLYTDGLIERPGECLDVGFDRLRAAFAECAHLPVGEVCAESLRRLTPPGGYTDDIAVLAVRPAPLDRP
;
A
#
# COMPACT_ATOMS: atom_id res chain seq x y z
N MET A 1 6.05 5.70 23.56
CA MET A 1 7.51 5.76 23.80
C MET A 1 8.04 6.67 22.69
N ALA A 2 8.73 7.76 23.01
CA ALA A 2 9.04 8.77 21.99
C ALA A 2 9.95 8.19 20.90
N VAL A 3 9.52 8.22 19.64
CA VAL A 3 10.35 7.92 18.46
C VAL A 3 11.11 9.20 18.07
N PRO A 4 12.42 9.32 18.38
CA PRO A 4 13.14 10.58 18.17
C PRO A 4 13.48 10.75 16.69
N ASN A 5 13.08 11.91 16.17
CA ASN A 5 13.54 12.69 15.02
C ASN A 5 14.09 11.98 13.76
N LEU A 6 13.46 12.33 12.64
CA LEU A 6 13.94 12.13 11.27
C LEU A 6 15.38 12.59 11.10
N LEU A 7 16.29 11.64 10.84
CA LEU A 7 17.56 11.94 10.19
C LEU A 7 17.30 11.96 8.68
N HIS A 8 17.34 13.16 8.10
CA HIS A 8 17.44 13.33 6.65
C HIS A 8 18.76 12.67 6.19
N GLY A 9 18.68 11.43 5.72
CA GLY A 9 19.84 10.68 5.20
C GLY A 9 19.93 9.20 5.60
N SER A 10 19.11 8.71 6.53
CA SER A 10 19.03 7.27 6.83
C SER A 10 17.96 6.61 5.96
N GLY A 11 18.30 5.60 5.18
CA GLY A 11 17.36 4.82 4.33
C GLY A 11 16.33 3.98 5.09
N PHE A 12 15.97 4.39 6.31
CA PHE A 12 15.01 3.72 7.17
C PHE A 12 14.08 4.75 7.81
N GLY A 13 12.80 4.38 7.91
CA GLY A 13 11.77 5.11 8.63
C GLY A 13 10.95 4.14 9.47
N TRP A 14 10.35 4.65 10.55
CA TRP A 14 9.45 3.90 11.40
C TRP A 14 8.12 4.63 11.53
N ALA A 15 7.05 3.85 11.67
CA ALA A 15 5.72 4.35 12.01
C ALA A 15 5.06 3.37 12.98
N GLU A 16 4.35 3.89 13.98
CA GLU A 16 3.50 3.06 14.83
C GLU A 16 2.27 2.64 14.01
N VAL A 17 1.96 1.34 14.00
CA VAL A 17 0.82 0.78 13.29
C VAL A 17 -0.13 0.14 14.32
N PRO A 18 -1.38 0.61 14.44
CA PRO A 18 -2.34 0.03 15.36
C PRO A 18 -2.61 -1.47 15.09
N PRO A 19 -2.91 -2.27 16.12
CA PRO A 19 -3.35 -3.64 15.93
C PRO A 19 -4.55 -3.74 14.96
N GLY A 20 -4.54 -4.75 14.10
CA GLY A 20 -5.60 -4.96 13.10
C GLY A 20 -5.51 -4.08 11.86
N SER A 21 -4.52 -3.18 11.78
CA SER A 21 -4.28 -2.39 10.56
C SER A 21 -3.97 -3.27 9.35
N MET A 22 -4.31 -2.77 8.16
CA MET A 22 -3.85 -3.30 6.88
C MET A 22 -2.72 -2.40 6.38
N ILE A 23 -1.52 -2.97 6.23
CA ILE A 23 -0.38 -2.31 5.61
C ILE A 23 -0.32 -2.78 4.16
N LEU A 24 -0.22 -1.82 3.25
CA LEU A 24 0.01 -2.10 1.84
C LEU A 24 1.36 -1.54 1.41
N LEU A 25 2.13 -2.38 0.73
CA LEU A 25 3.37 -2.01 0.06
C LEU A 25 3.18 -2.26 -1.44
N TYR A 26 3.69 -1.36 -2.27
CA TYR A 26 3.52 -1.43 -3.71
C TYR A 26 4.72 -0.80 -4.43
N THR A 27 4.94 -1.19 -5.70
CA THR A 27 5.85 -0.49 -6.62
C THR A 27 5.14 0.70 -7.28
N ASP A 28 5.88 1.76 -7.55
CA ASP A 28 5.41 3.01 -8.17
C ASP A 28 4.60 2.78 -9.46
N GLY A 29 4.99 1.80 -10.29
CA GLY A 29 4.25 1.39 -11.49
C GLY A 29 2.75 1.10 -11.27
N LEU A 30 2.31 0.83 -10.03
CA LEU A 30 0.89 0.64 -9.70
C LEU A 30 0.08 1.94 -9.85
N ILE A 31 0.68 3.09 -9.54
CA ILE A 31 0.02 4.39 -9.55
C ILE A 31 0.46 5.29 -10.70
N GLU A 32 1.68 5.09 -11.20
CA GLU A 32 2.24 5.92 -12.27
C GLU A 32 1.60 5.59 -13.61
N ARG A 33 1.12 6.63 -14.29
CA ARG A 33 0.55 6.54 -15.63
C ARG A 33 1.05 7.69 -16.49
N PRO A 34 1.43 7.45 -17.76
CA PRO A 34 1.90 8.51 -18.65
C PRO A 34 0.86 9.62 -18.83
N GLY A 35 1.29 10.88 -18.64
CA GLY A 35 0.44 12.06 -18.83
C GLY A 35 -0.53 12.35 -17.69
N GLU A 36 -0.39 11.68 -16.54
CA GLU A 36 -1.26 11.86 -15.39
C GLU A 36 -0.48 12.33 -14.15
N CYS A 37 -1.10 13.18 -13.35
CA CYS A 37 -0.52 13.60 -12.08
C CYS A 37 -0.53 12.44 -11.06
N LEU A 38 0.56 12.31 -10.29
CA LEU A 38 0.69 11.31 -9.22
C LEU A 38 -0.44 11.38 -8.20
N ASP A 39 -0.96 12.57 -7.90
CA ASP A 39 -2.08 12.75 -6.95
C ASP A 39 -3.32 11.95 -7.38
N VAL A 40 -3.61 11.90 -8.69
CA VAL A 40 -4.72 11.11 -9.24
C VAL A 40 -4.47 9.61 -9.06
N GLY A 41 -3.22 9.19 -9.21
CA GLY A 41 -2.77 7.83 -8.90
C GLY A 41 -3.01 7.48 -7.43
N PHE A 42 -2.58 8.33 -6.51
CA PHE A 42 -2.77 8.14 -5.08
C PHE A 42 -4.25 8.13 -4.68
N ASP A 43 -5.09 8.98 -5.27
CA ASP A 43 -6.51 9.02 -4.93
C ASP A 43 -7.24 7.75 -5.36
N ARG A 44 -6.91 7.22 -6.54
CA ARG A 44 -7.41 5.90 -6.97
C ARG A 44 -6.90 4.78 -6.07
N LEU A 45 -5.62 4.83 -5.70
CA LEU A 45 -5.02 3.87 -4.76
C LEU A 45 -5.83 3.87 -3.46
N ARG A 46 -6.01 5.03 -2.83
CA ARG A 46 -6.78 5.18 -1.59
C ARG A 46 -8.20 4.64 -1.72
N ALA A 47 -8.90 4.99 -2.80
CA ALA A 47 -10.26 4.53 -3.04
C ALA A 47 -10.33 2.99 -3.19
N ALA A 48 -9.43 2.40 -3.99
CA ALA A 48 -9.39 0.95 -4.17
C ALA A 48 -9.10 0.23 -2.85
N PHE A 49 -8.14 0.71 -2.05
CA PHE A 49 -7.79 0.05 -0.79
C PHE A 49 -8.82 0.24 0.32
N ALA A 50 -9.49 1.40 0.38
CA ALA A 50 -10.61 1.59 1.30
C ALA A 50 -11.71 0.55 1.06
N GLU A 51 -11.99 0.24 -0.21
CA GLU A 51 -12.95 -0.78 -0.61
C GLU A 51 -12.45 -2.21 -0.38
N CYS A 52 -11.14 -2.45 -0.29
CA CYS A 52 -10.58 -3.78 -0.08
C CYS A 52 -10.20 -4.08 1.38
N ALA A 53 -10.07 -3.07 2.25
CA ALA A 53 -9.46 -3.22 3.57
C ALA A 53 -10.18 -4.23 4.49
N HIS A 54 -11.49 -4.42 4.27
CA HIS A 54 -12.33 -5.34 5.03
C HIS A 54 -12.21 -6.81 4.58
N LEU A 55 -11.62 -7.06 3.41
CA LEU A 55 -11.48 -8.41 2.85
C LEU A 55 -10.48 -9.26 3.66
N PRO A 56 -10.54 -10.60 3.52
CA PRO A 56 -9.45 -11.47 3.93
C PRO A 56 -8.13 -11.05 3.28
N VAL A 57 -7.01 -11.07 4.02
CA VAL A 57 -5.72 -10.56 3.53
C VAL A 57 -5.28 -11.23 2.21
N GLY A 58 -5.59 -12.51 2.02
CA GLY A 58 -5.28 -13.25 0.78
C GLY A 58 -6.05 -12.78 -0.45
N GLU A 59 -7.14 -12.02 -0.28
CA GLU A 59 -7.96 -11.50 -1.38
C GLU A 59 -7.64 -10.04 -1.72
N VAL A 60 -7.05 -9.30 -0.76
CA VAL A 60 -6.79 -7.86 -0.89
C VAL A 60 -5.96 -7.54 -2.13
N CYS A 61 -4.85 -8.24 -2.37
CA CYS A 61 -3.98 -7.95 -3.51
C CYS A 61 -4.72 -8.15 -4.84
N ALA A 62 -5.41 -9.27 -5.01
CA ALA A 62 -6.12 -9.61 -6.24
C ALA A 62 -7.24 -8.59 -6.53
N GLU A 63 -8.08 -8.28 -5.52
CA GLU A 63 -9.19 -7.36 -5.70
C GLU A 63 -8.71 -5.92 -5.93
N SER A 64 -7.65 -5.50 -5.26
CA SER A 64 -7.07 -4.16 -5.46
C SER A 64 -6.46 -4.01 -6.85
N LEU A 65 -5.72 -5.03 -7.33
CA LEU A 65 -5.20 -5.05 -8.70
C LEU A 65 -6.33 -5.01 -9.72
N ARG A 66 -7.42 -5.76 -9.51
CA ARG A 66 -8.59 -5.75 -10.40
C ARG A 66 -9.20 -4.35 -10.55
N ARG A 67 -9.23 -3.58 -9.45
CA ARG A 67 -9.76 -2.20 -9.43
C ARG A 67 -8.79 -1.17 -10.00
N LEU A 68 -7.49 -1.38 -9.82
CA LEU A 68 -6.44 -0.42 -10.20
C LEU A 68 -5.92 -0.63 -11.63
N THR A 69 -6.17 -1.80 -12.21
CA THR A 69 -5.72 -2.12 -13.57
C THR A 69 -6.30 -1.11 -14.57
N PRO A 70 -5.48 -0.31 -15.26
CA PRO A 70 -5.97 0.59 -16.28
C PRO A 70 -6.50 -0.20 -17.49
N PRO A 71 -7.39 0.39 -18.31
CA PRO A 71 -7.98 -0.30 -19.46
C PRO A 71 -6.96 -0.90 -20.45
N GLY A 72 -5.77 -0.29 -20.55
CA GLY A 72 -4.68 -0.75 -21.42
C GLY A 72 -3.65 -1.66 -20.73
N GLY A 73 -3.85 -2.01 -19.46
CA GLY A 73 -2.87 -2.73 -18.65
C GLY A 73 -1.71 -1.86 -18.16
N TYR A 74 -0.87 -2.44 -17.29
CA TYR A 74 0.29 -1.76 -16.73
C TYR A 74 1.43 -1.67 -17.75
N THR A 75 2.22 -0.61 -17.67
CA THR A 75 3.38 -0.37 -18.54
C THR A 75 4.71 -0.65 -17.85
N ASP A 76 4.68 -1.01 -16.56
CA ASP A 76 5.84 -1.24 -15.71
C ASP A 76 5.59 -2.43 -14.76
N ASP A 77 6.63 -2.88 -14.06
CA ASP A 77 6.57 -3.99 -13.12
C ASP A 77 5.72 -3.65 -11.88
N ILE A 78 4.71 -4.48 -11.64
CA ILE A 78 3.78 -4.29 -10.53
C ILE A 78 4.00 -5.36 -9.47
N ALA A 79 4.32 -4.91 -8.26
CA ALA A 79 4.25 -5.74 -7.06
C ALA A 79 3.33 -5.09 -6.04
N VAL A 80 2.52 -5.92 -5.38
CA VAL A 80 1.64 -5.52 -4.27
C VAL A 80 1.74 -6.54 -3.16
N LEU A 81 2.00 -6.06 -1.95
CA LEU A 81 2.06 -6.86 -0.74
C LEU A 81 1.09 -6.29 0.29
N ALA A 82 0.11 -7.10 0.68
CA ALA A 82 -0.80 -6.80 1.78
C ALA A 82 -0.34 -7.53 3.04
N VAL A 83 -0.22 -6.80 4.15
CA VAL A 83 0.17 -7.34 5.45
C VAL A 83 -0.87 -6.91 6.48
N ARG A 84 -1.44 -7.87 7.18
CA ARG A 84 -2.21 -7.63 8.40
C ARG A 84 -1.38 -8.15 9.57
N PRO A 85 -0.68 -7.29 10.32
CA PRO A 85 0.10 -7.73 11.46
C PRO A 85 -0.82 -8.42 12.47
N ALA A 86 -0.54 -9.69 12.76
CA ALA A 86 -1.10 -10.32 13.94
C ALA A 86 -0.46 -9.67 15.18
N PRO A 87 -1.17 -9.60 16.32
CA PRO A 87 -0.51 -9.35 17.59
C PRO A 87 0.70 -10.29 17.72
N LEU A 88 1.85 -9.74 18.10
CA LEU A 88 2.96 -10.60 18.52
C LEU A 88 2.47 -11.33 19.77
N ASP A 89 2.32 -12.65 19.68
CA ASP A 89 2.16 -13.48 20.86
C ASP A 89 3.35 -13.17 21.75
N ARG A 90 3.10 -12.55 22.91
CA ARG A 90 4.15 -12.24 23.87
C ARG A 90 4.60 -13.58 24.45
N PRO A 91 5.89 -13.96 24.35
CA PRO A 91 6.40 -15.15 25.01
C PRO A 91 6.24 -15.06 26.54
#